data_AF-A0A2P8ICP5-F1
#
_entry.id   AF-A0A2P8ICP5-F1
#
_cell.length_a   1.000
_cell.length_b   1.000
_cell.length_c   1.000
_cell.angle_alpha   90.00
_cell.angle_beta   90.00
_cell.angle_gamma   90.00
#
_symmetry.space_group_name_H-M   'P 1'
#
loop_
_entity.id
_entity.type
_entity.pdbx_description
1 polymer ?
#
loop_
_entity_poly.entity_id
_entity_poly.type
_entity_poly.pdbx_seq_one_letter_code
_entity_poly.pdbx_strand_id
1 'polypeptide(L)' 'MRAGLDALDRDRAYLAPGLRNALNAHLVPRRPRRLVAAIAERVTRSVLRQD' A
#
# COMPACT_ATOMS: atom_id res chain seq x y z
N MET A 1 16.41 -2.04 28.75
CA MET A 1 16.60 -2.02 27.27
C MET A 1 15.56 -2.85 26.50
N ARG A 2 14.38 -3.16 27.06
CA ARG A 2 13.29 -3.83 26.31
C ARG A 2 12.19 -2.86 25.87
N ALA A 3 11.86 -1.87 26.70
CA ALA A 3 10.85 -0.86 26.42
C ALA A 3 11.08 -0.04 25.13
N GLY A 4 12.34 0.25 24.77
CA GLY A 4 12.65 0.92 23.50
C GLY A 4 12.45 0.03 22.27
N LEU A 5 12.68 -1.28 22.40
CA LEU A 5 12.40 -2.25 21.35
C LEU A 5 10.90 -2.48 21.21
N ASP A 6 10.16 -2.51 22.32
CA ASP A 6 8.68 -2.59 22.31
C ASP A 6 8.03 -1.35 21.69
N ALA A 7 8.65 -0.17 21.81
CA ALA A 7 8.21 1.05 21.14
C ALA A 7 8.42 0.97 19.62
N LEU A 8 9.60 0.50 19.18
CA LEU A 8 9.84 0.24 17.76
C LEU A 8 8.92 -0.85 17.20
N ASP A 9 8.60 -1.89 17.98
CA ASP A 9 7.70 -2.96 17.57
C ASP A 9 6.25 -2.47 17.41
N ARG A 10 5.80 -1.57 18.30
CA ARG A 10 4.52 -0.87 18.16
C ARG A 10 4.49 0.07 16.96
N ASP A 11 5.56 0.81 16.68
CA ASP A 11 5.65 1.67 15.49
C ASP A 11 5.65 0.84 14.19
N ARG A 12 6.26 -0.35 14.23
CA ARG A 12 6.22 -1.34 13.13
C ARG A 12 4.82 -1.89 12.92
N ALA A 13 4.09 -2.15 14.01
CA ALA A 13 2.68 -2.52 13.98
C ALA A 13 1.81 -1.38 13.44
N TYR A 14 2.19 -0.11 13.61
CA TYR A 14 1.50 1.04 13.04
C TYR A 14 1.71 1.21 11.54
N LEU A 15 2.91 0.92 11.05
CA LEU A 15 3.23 0.97 9.63
C LEU A 15 2.77 -0.26 8.85
N ALA A 16 2.27 -1.34 9.49
CA ALA A 16 1.62 -2.45 8.77
C ALA A 16 0.75 -3.40 9.63
N PRO A 17 -0.38 -2.97 10.23
CA PRO A 17 -1.34 -3.93 10.75
C PRO A 17 -2.21 -4.39 9.58
N GLY A 18 -1.77 -5.44 8.88
CA GLY A 18 -2.59 -6.16 7.89
C GLY A 18 -1.82 -6.72 6.70
N LEU A 19 -2.22 -7.92 6.24
CA LEU A 19 -1.68 -8.60 5.06
C LEU A 19 -1.59 -7.68 3.84
N ARG A 20 -2.62 -6.85 3.62
CA ARG A 20 -2.69 -5.87 2.53
C ARG A 20 -1.56 -4.84 2.60
N ASN A 21 -1.25 -4.35 3.80
CA ASN A 21 -0.21 -3.34 3.97
C ASN A 21 1.18 -3.96 3.85
N ALA A 22 1.39 -5.16 4.39
CA ALA A 22 2.63 -5.91 4.20
C ALA A 22 2.91 -6.17 2.70
N LEU A 23 1.89 -6.60 1.94
CA LEU A 23 1.99 -6.78 0.51
C LEU A 23 2.24 -5.45 -0.22
N ASN A 24 1.53 -4.37 0.13
CA ASN A 24 1.77 -3.06 -0.47
C ASN A 24 3.19 -2.55 -0.16
N ALA A 25 3.68 -2.66 1.06
CA ALA A 25 5.02 -2.22 1.42
C ALA A 25 6.13 -2.91 0.61
N HIS A 26 5.93 -4.17 0.21
CA HIS A 26 6.89 -4.93 -0.59
C HIS A 26 6.67 -4.81 -2.10
N LEU A 27 5.44 -4.57 -2.54
CA LEU A 27 5.09 -4.54 -3.96
C LEU A 27 5.10 -3.12 -4.53
N VAL A 28 4.68 -2.11 -3.76
CA VAL A 28 4.61 -0.69 -4.18
C VAL A 28 5.98 -0.14 -4.61
N PRO A 29 7.12 -0.43 -3.93
CA PRO A 29 8.42 0.05 -4.38
C PRO A 29 8.81 -0.45 -5.77
N ARG A 30 8.27 -1.61 -6.20
CA ARG A 30 8.58 -2.26 -7.48
C ARG A 30 7.45 -2.17 -8.51
N ARG A 31 6.32 -1.51 -8.20
CA ARG A 31 5.26 -1.33 -9.21
C ARG A 31 5.70 -0.27 -10.23
N PRO A 32 5.82 -0.61 -11.52
CA PRO A 32 6.12 0.38 -12.54
C PRO A 32 4.96 1.39 -12.60
N ARG A 33 5.26 2.67 -12.40
CA ARG A 33 4.25 3.76 -12.32
C ARG A 33 3.32 3.80 -13.54
N ARG A 34 3.83 3.40 -14.71
CA ARG A 34 3.02 3.25 -15.94
C ARG A 34 1.89 2.23 -15.80
N LEU A 35 2.15 1.09 -15.16
CA LEU A 35 1.13 0.06 -14.94
C LEU A 35 0.03 0.59 -14.01
N VAL A 36 0.43 1.26 -12.92
CA VAL A 36 -0.52 1.85 -11.96
C VAL A 36 -1.38 2.92 -12.65
N ALA A 37 -0.78 3.79 -13.45
CA ALA A 37 -1.50 4.81 -14.21
C ALA A 37 -2.49 4.19 -15.22
N ALA A 38 -2.10 3.13 -15.94
CA ALA A 38 -2.99 2.44 -16.86
C ALA A 38 -4.18 1.76 -16.15
N ILE A 39 -3.95 1.16 -14.98
CA ILE A 39 -5.02 0.60 -14.15
C ILE A 39 -5.95 1.71 -13.67
N ALA A 40 -5.40 2.82 -13.17
CA ALA A 40 -6.18 3.97 -12.72
C ALA A 40 -7.03 4.56 -13.85
N GLU A 41 -6.44 4.80 -15.02
CA GLU A 41 -7.16 5.31 -16.19
C GLU A 41 -8.32 4.37 -16.59
N ARG A 42 -8.10 3.06 -16.60
CA ARG A 42 -9.13 2.08 -16.95
C ARG A 42 -10.28 2.06 -15.94
N VAL A 43 -9.98 2.15 -14.64
CA VAL A 43 -11.01 2.19 -13.59
C VAL A 43 -11.80 3.50 -13.67
N THR A 44 -11.12 4.65 -13.75
CA THR A 44 -11.78 5.96 -13.85
C THR A 44 -12.60 6.08 -15.12
N ARG A 45 -12.13 5.55 -16.26
CA ARG A 45 -12.90 5.50 -17.50
C ARG A 45 -14.13 4.60 -17.40
N SER A 46 -14.07 3.52 -16.61
CA SER A 46 -15.26 2.69 -16.35
C SER A 46 -16.32 3.49 -15.62
N VAL A 47 -15.94 4.22 -14.56
CA VAL A 47 -16.88 5.04 -13.76
C VAL A 47 -17.49 6.15 -14.61
N LEU A 48 -16.69 6.86 -15.41
CA LEU A 48 -17.15 7.91 -16.34
C LEU A 48 -18.10 7.42 -17.43
N ARG A 49 -18.19 6.10 -17.65
CA ARG A 49 -19.01 5.48 -18.69
C ARG A 49 -20.29 4.85 -18.12
N GLN A 50 -20.50 4.95 -16.81
CA GLN A 50 -21.69 4.46 -16.11
C GLN A 50 -22.82 5.49 -16.00
N ASP A 51 -22.69 6.64 -16.67
CA ASP A 51 -23.75 7.63 -16.92
C ASP A 51 -24.39 7.44 -18.31
#